data_AF-A0A6A6B8T2-F1
#
_entry.id   AF-A0A6A6B8T2-F1
#
_cell.length_a   1.000
_cell.length_b   1.000
_cell.length_c   1.000
_cell.angle_alpha   90.00
_cell.angle_beta   90.00
_cell.angle_gamma   90.00
#
_symmetry.space_group_name_H-M   'P 1'
#
loop_
_entity.id
_entity.type
_entity.pdbx_description
1 polymer ?
#
loop_
_entity_poly.entity_id
_entity_poly.type
_entity_poly.pdbx_seq_one_letter_code
_entity_poly.pdbx_strand_id
1 'polypeptide(L)'
;MSPIPPSPSPPVLLPSFLTLDPACPPTFRPRQEKAKMAPTVKRVYRCLSNCPHAQALNASPPFNNYGPIVLLIVGESRQEFPVHRGLICHHSTFFRAAYEGGFLESTTGICHLPDEDPVIVEAFLNWLYTRRVSTLSVKEYNNSTKLLEEYTHLFALCIFADVRGVAALQNAATDALFELAAYTWQFPFAAVGFVYESTAPRSVIRRFVVDLVL
;
A
#
# COMPACT_ATOMS: atom_id res chain seq x y z
N MET A 1 6.56 16.61 70.64
CA MET A 1 7.11 16.07 69.38
C MET A 1 6.35 16.71 68.25
N SER A 2 6.95 17.71 67.60
CA SER A 2 6.35 18.47 66.50
C SER A 2 7.01 18.02 65.18
N PRO A 3 6.24 17.83 64.09
CA PRO A 3 6.77 17.29 62.84
C PRO A 3 7.59 18.33 62.06
N ILE A 4 8.70 17.86 61.48
CA ILE A 4 9.67 18.60 60.66
C ILE A 4 9.07 18.82 59.25
N PRO A 5 9.15 20.02 58.64
CA PRO A 5 8.65 20.25 57.29
C PRO A 5 9.58 19.65 56.22
N PRO A 6 9.05 19.23 55.06
CA PRO A 6 9.85 18.60 54.01
C PRO A 6 10.77 19.60 53.29
N SER A 7 11.99 19.15 52.96
CA SER A 7 13.00 19.91 52.23
C SER A 7 12.63 20.11 50.75
N PRO A 8 12.98 21.25 50.13
CA PRO A 8 12.70 21.50 48.72
C PRO A 8 13.59 20.67 47.78
N SER A 9 13.00 20.16 46.70
CA SER A 9 13.70 19.45 45.62
C SER A 9 14.53 20.41 44.74
N PRO A 10 15.68 19.95 44.19
CA PRO A 10 16.58 20.80 43.41
C PRO A 10 16.03 21.07 41.99
N PRO A 11 16.44 22.19 41.35
CA PRO A 11 15.93 22.60 40.05
C PRO A 11 16.45 21.70 38.91
N VAL A 12 15.55 21.34 38.00
CA VAL A 12 15.85 20.60 36.77
C VAL A 12 16.47 21.57 35.75
N LEU A 13 17.73 21.33 35.38
CA LEU A 13 18.41 22.05 34.30
C LEU A 13 17.94 21.51 32.94
N LEU A 14 17.25 22.34 32.16
CA LEU A 14 16.99 22.09 30.74
C LEU A 14 18.23 22.47 29.91
N PRO A 15 18.66 21.66 28.93
CA PRO A 15 19.76 22.03 28.06
C PRO A 15 19.37 23.18 27.11
N SER A 16 20.22 24.20 27.10
CA SER A 16 20.12 25.39 26.27
C SER A 16 20.44 25.07 24.81
N PHE A 17 19.43 25.08 23.94
CA PHE A 17 19.64 25.24 22.50
C PHE A 17 18.58 26.18 21.94
N LEU A 18 19.06 27.11 21.10
CA LEU A 18 18.32 28.12 20.32
C LEU A 18 18.09 29.48 21.02
N THR A 19 19.17 30.21 21.27
CA THR A 19 19.14 31.68 21.13
C THR A 19 18.94 32.02 19.65
N LEU A 20 17.76 32.54 19.30
CA LEU A 20 17.47 33.14 18.00
C LEU A 20 18.16 34.51 17.91
N ASP A 21 19.08 34.67 16.95
CA ASP A 21 19.65 35.98 16.60
C ASP A 21 18.58 36.91 16.00
N PRO A 22 18.42 38.16 16.47
CA PRO A 22 17.31 39.04 16.10
C PRO A 22 17.54 39.91 14.85
N ALA A 23 18.39 39.50 13.89
CA ALA A 23 18.85 40.39 12.81
C ALA A 23 18.40 40.04 11.38
N CYS A 24 17.35 39.23 11.16
CA CYS A 24 16.84 39.01 9.80
C CYS A 24 15.31 39.12 9.74
N PRO A 25 14.74 40.16 9.09
CA PRO A 25 13.29 40.24 8.92
C PRO A 25 12.84 39.10 7.99
N PRO A 26 11.78 38.34 8.34
CA PRO A 26 11.23 37.34 7.43
C PRO A 26 10.47 38.09 6.32
N THR A 27 11.12 38.34 5.19
CA THR A 27 10.41 38.74 3.97
C THR A 27 9.58 37.55 3.48
N PHE A 28 8.33 37.48 3.93
CA PHE A 28 7.33 36.57 3.39
C PHE A 28 7.01 37.01 1.95
N ARG A 29 7.67 36.41 0.96
CA ARG A 29 7.24 36.54 -0.44
C ARG A 29 6.20 35.46 -0.71
N PRO A 30 4.94 35.80 -1.03
CA PRO A 30 4.02 34.81 -1.56
C PRO A 30 4.55 34.39 -2.94
N ARG A 31 5.02 33.15 -3.06
CA ARG A 31 5.42 32.59 -4.35
C ARG A 31 4.15 32.31 -5.14
N GLN A 32 3.71 33.29 -5.94
CA GLN A 32 2.83 33.02 -7.06
C GLN A 32 3.62 32.23 -8.10
N GLU A 33 3.56 30.91 -8.04
CA GLU A 33 4.02 30.04 -9.12
C GLU A 33 2.81 29.57 -9.92
N LYS A 34 2.80 29.98 -11.18
CA LYS A 34 1.78 29.72 -12.19
C LYS A 34 1.49 28.22 -12.25
N ALA A 35 0.20 27.87 -12.25
CA ALA A 35 -0.30 26.54 -12.56
C ALA A 35 0.36 26.02 -13.85
N LYS A 36 1.27 25.04 -13.69
CA LYS A 36 1.89 24.32 -14.80
C LYS A 36 1.71 22.83 -14.56
N MET A 37 0.95 22.25 -15.48
CA MET A 37 0.86 20.84 -15.85
C MET A 37 0.39 19.86 -14.76
N ALA A 38 -0.68 19.12 -15.07
CA ALA A 38 -1.08 17.94 -14.33
C ALA A 38 0.12 17.03 -14.07
N PRO A 39 0.25 16.43 -12.86
CA PRO A 39 1.31 15.48 -12.62
C PRO A 39 0.99 14.23 -13.45
N THR A 40 1.62 14.10 -14.62
CA THR A 40 1.84 12.77 -15.19
C THR A 40 2.73 12.05 -14.19
N VAL A 41 2.22 10.97 -13.61
CA VAL A 41 2.97 10.04 -12.76
C VAL A 41 4.24 9.65 -13.52
N LYS A 42 5.34 10.33 -13.24
CA LYS A 42 6.65 9.99 -13.79
C LYS A 42 7.11 8.81 -12.95
N ARG A 43 6.87 7.61 -13.51
CA ARG A 43 7.43 6.32 -13.10
C ARG A 43 8.64 6.48 -12.17
N VAL A 44 8.34 6.30 -10.88
CA VAL A 44 9.16 5.88 -9.75
C VAL A 44 10.60 5.46 -10.12
N TYR A 45 11.57 6.10 -9.46
CA TYR A 45 13.01 5.82 -9.38
C TYR A 45 13.70 5.10 -10.57
N ARG A 46 14.55 5.85 -11.32
CA ARG A 46 15.35 5.39 -12.47
C ARG A 46 16.20 4.12 -12.23
N CYS A 47 16.50 3.80 -10.97
CA CYS A 47 17.27 2.62 -10.59
C CYS A 47 16.44 1.32 -10.59
N LEU A 48 15.13 1.40 -10.33
CA LEU A 48 14.23 0.24 -10.31
C LEU A 48 13.74 -0.14 -11.72
N SER A 49 13.63 0.82 -12.64
CA SER A 49 13.13 0.59 -14.00
C SER A 49 14.03 -0.30 -14.87
N ASN A 50 15.34 -0.37 -14.58
CA ASN A 50 16.32 -1.12 -15.37
C ASN A 50 16.87 -2.36 -14.64
N CYS A 51 16.38 -2.65 -13.43
CA CYS A 51 16.82 -3.81 -12.66
C CYS A 51 16.26 -5.11 -13.28
N PRO A 52 17.09 -6.11 -13.59
CA PRO A 52 16.61 -7.39 -14.14
C PRO A 52 15.58 -8.09 -13.24
N HIS A 53 15.71 -7.94 -11.92
CA HIS A 53 14.76 -8.48 -10.95
C HIS A 53 13.39 -7.80 -11.07
N ALA A 54 13.36 -6.47 -11.17
CA ALA A 54 12.12 -5.72 -11.36
C ALA A 54 11.47 -6.01 -12.72
N GLN A 55 12.26 -6.22 -13.78
CA GLN A 55 11.75 -6.61 -15.08
C GLN A 55 11.11 -7.99 -15.06
N ALA A 56 11.76 -8.97 -14.41
CA ALA A 56 11.22 -10.32 -14.27
C ALA A 56 9.93 -10.35 -13.44
N LEU A 57 9.88 -9.61 -12.32
CA LEU A 57 8.68 -9.50 -11.49
C LEU A 57 7.49 -8.84 -12.20
N ASN A 58 7.77 -7.88 -13.09
CA ASN A 58 6.75 -7.14 -13.82
C ASN A 58 6.39 -7.72 -15.19
N ALA A 59 7.11 -8.75 -15.65
CA ALA A 59 6.83 -9.40 -16.91
C ALA A 59 5.47 -10.09 -16.83
N SER A 60 4.62 -9.86 -17.84
CA SER A 60 3.40 -10.64 -18.02
C SER A 60 3.76 -11.90 -18.82
N PRO A 61 3.14 -13.07 -18.56
CA PRO A 61 3.30 -14.22 -19.42
C PRO A 61 2.79 -13.89 -20.84
N PRO A 62 3.33 -14.52 -21.89
CA PRO A 62 2.78 -14.37 -23.23
C PRO A 62 1.34 -14.90 -23.27
N PHE A 63 0.51 -14.36 -24.15
CA PHE A 63 -0.92 -14.74 -24.25
C PHE A 63 -1.15 -16.24 -24.39
N ASN A 64 -0.29 -16.95 -25.13
CA ASN A 64 -0.39 -18.40 -25.32
C ASN A 64 -0.23 -19.20 -24.00
N ASN A 65 0.31 -18.58 -22.95
CA ASN A 65 0.52 -19.20 -21.65
C ASN A 65 -0.59 -18.87 -20.63
N TYR A 66 -1.67 -18.18 -21.04
CA TYR A 66 -2.78 -17.84 -20.13
C TYR A 66 -3.56 -19.08 -19.70
N GLY A 67 -3.62 -20.12 -20.54
CA GLY A 67 -4.29 -21.38 -20.21
C GLY A 67 -5.80 -21.24 -19.99
N PRO A 68 -6.43 -22.25 -19.37
CA PRO A 68 -7.88 -22.27 -19.15
C PRO A 68 -8.33 -21.21 -18.14
N ILE A 69 -9.61 -20.89 -18.18
CA ILE A 69 -10.25 -20.01 -17.19
C ILE A 69 -10.58 -20.84 -15.94
N VAL A 70 -10.21 -20.31 -14.79
CA VAL A 70 -10.55 -20.81 -13.45
C VAL A 70 -11.44 -19.80 -12.74
N LEU A 71 -12.16 -20.23 -11.71
CA LEU A 71 -13.14 -19.43 -11.00
C LEU A 71 -12.68 -19.13 -9.57
N LEU A 72 -12.67 -17.86 -9.19
CA LEU A 72 -12.52 -17.47 -7.78
C LEU A 72 -13.91 -17.19 -7.20
N ILE A 73 -14.24 -17.82 -6.08
CA ILE A 73 -15.49 -17.58 -5.35
C ILE A 73 -15.15 -16.81 -4.07
N VAL A 74 -15.60 -15.57 -3.98
CA VAL A 74 -15.11 -14.61 -2.98
C VAL A 74 -16.24 -14.14 -2.06
N GLY A 75 -15.91 -14.02 -0.77
CA GLY A 75 -16.79 -13.46 0.25
C GLY A 75 -18.00 -14.34 0.60
N GLU A 76 -18.78 -13.86 1.57
CA GLU A 76 -20.03 -14.53 1.99
C GLU A 76 -21.10 -14.53 0.89
N SER A 77 -21.10 -13.50 0.04
CA SER A 77 -21.98 -13.38 -1.13
C SER A 77 -21.62 -14.35 -2.26
N ARG A 78 -20.49 -15.08 -2.14
CA ARG A 78 -19.99 -16.04 -3.13
C ARG A 78 -19.89 -15.44 -4.52
N GLN A 79 -19.35 -14.23 -4.61
CA GLN A 79 -19.18 -13.56 -5.90
C GLN A 79 -18.15 -14.31 -6.74
N GLU A 80 -18.50 -14.54 -8.00
CA GLU A 80 -17.72 -15.34 -8.94
C GLU A 80 -16.85 -14.46 -9.84
N PHE A 81 -15.55 -14.75 -9.88
CA PHE A 81 -14.59 -14.03 -10.72
C PHE A 81 -13.83 -15.01 -11.63
N PRO A 82 -14.13 -15.01 -12.95
CA PRO A 82 -13.39 -15.83 -13.91
C PRO A 82 -12.01 -15.20 -14.21
N VAL A 83 -10.96 -16.01 -14.19
CA VAL A 83 -9.57 -15.55 -14.43
C VAL A 83 -8.75 -16.61 -15.16
N HIS A 84 -7.81 -16.19 -16.01
CA HIS A 84 -6.88 -17.11 -16.65
C HIS A 84 -5.92 -17.77 -15.66
N ARG A 85 -5.92 -19.11 -15.61
CA ARG A 85 -5.11 -19.91 -14.70
C ARG A 85 -3.62 -19.60 -14.81
N GLY A 86 -3.10 -19.56 -16.03
CA GLY A 86 -1.68 -19.31 -16.28
C GLY A 86 -1.27 -17.90 -15.86
N LEU A 87 -2.16 -16.92 -16.03
CA LEU A 87 -1.89 -15.53 -15.64
C LEU A 87 -1.84 -15.38 -14.11
N ILE A 88 -2.83 -15.92 -13.39
CA ILE A 88 -2.87 -15.84 -11.92
C ILE A 88 -1.76 -16.67 -11.26
N CYS A 89 -1.42 -17.85 -11.80
CA CYS A 89 -0.32 -18.68 -11.30
C CYS A 89 1.06 -18.06 -11.58
N HIS A 90 1.21 -17.31 -12.67
CA HIS A 90 2.47 -16.63 -12.98
C HIS A 90 2.83 -15.60 -11.90
N HIS A 91 1.84 -14.83 -11.43
CA HIS A 91 2.07 -13.73 -10.50
C HIS A 91 1.92 -14.11 -9.02
N SER A 92 1.21 -15.19 -8.69
CA SER A 92 0.97 -15.60 -7.31
C SER A 92 1.55 -16.96 -7.01
N THR A 93 2.42 -17.03 -6.00
CA THR A 93 2.91 -18.29 -5.46
C THR A 93 1.79 -19.11 -4.82
N PHE A 94 0.81 -18.44 -4.18
CA PHE A 94 -0.35 -19.08 -3.57
C PHE A 94 -1.22 -19.78 -4.63
N PHE A 95 -1.68 -19.06 -5.65
CA PHE A 95 -2.55 -19.67 -6.67
C PHE A 95 -1.81 -20.72 -7.51
N ARG A 96 -0.51 -20.52 -7.75
CA ARG A 96 0.32 -21.56 -8.36
C ARG A 96 0.33 -22.83 -7.53
N ALA A 97 0.57 -22.73 -6.21
CA ALA A 97 0.53 -23.89 -5.33
C ALA A 97 -0.87 -24.54 -5.29
N ALA A 98 -1.94 -23.75 -5.25
CA ALA A 98 -3.31 -24.27 -5.25
C ALA A 98 -3.65 -25.05 -6.53
N TYR A 99 -3.32 -24.49 -7.71
CA TYR A 99 -3.69 -25.09 -8.98
C TYR A 99 -2.69 -26.12 -9.51
N GLU A 100 -1.41 -26.06 -9.13
CA GLU A 100 -0.36 -26.99 -9.60
C GLU A 100 0.06 -28.01 -8.54
N GLY A 101 -0.31 -27.81 -7.27
CA GLY A 101 0.08 -28.66 -6.15
C GLY A 101 -0.75 -29.94 -5.98
N GLY A 102 -1.71 -30.22 -6.87
CA GLY A 102 -2.55 -31.43 -6.81
C GLY A 102 -3.71 -31.38 -5.80
N PHE A 103 -4.07 -30.18 -5.33
CA PHE A 103 -5.23 -29.98 -4.44
C PHE A 103 -6.56 -30.04 -5.21
N LEU A 104 -7.70 -29.97 -4.51
CA LEU A 104 -9.03 -30.03 -5.13
C LEU A 104 -9.18 -28.96 -6.22
N GLU A 105 -8.66 -27.77 -5.97
CA GLU A 105 -8.62 -26.61 -6.84
C GLU A 105 -7.94 -26.91 -8.17
N SER A 106 -6.89 -27.76 -8.17
CA SER A 106 -6.20 -28.18 -9.39
C SER A 106 -7.10 -28.95 -10.36
N THR A 107 -8.07 -29.68 -9.82
CA THR A 107 -8.99 -30.54 -10.59
C THR A 107 -10.29 -29.81 -10.89
N THR A 108 -10.85 -29.08 -9.93
CA THR A 108 -12.12 -28.37 -10.10
C THR A 108 -11.96 -27.07 -10.87
N GLY A 109 -10.78 -26.44 -10.81
CA GLY A 109 -10.57 -25.09 -11.33
C GLY A 109 -11.33 -24.02 -10.55
N ILE A 110 -11.76 -24.31 -9.31
CA ILE A 110 -12.51 -23.41 -8.44
C ILE A 110 -11.71 -23.18 -7.17
N CYS A 111 -11.48 -21.92 -6.79
CA CYS A 111 -10.80 -21.54 -5.56
C CYS A 111 -11.73 -20.67 -4.70
N HIS A 112 -11.92 -21.06 -3.44
CA HIS A 112 -12.78 -20.35 -2.49
C HIS A 112 -11.97 -19.40 -1.60
N LEU A 113 -12.42 -18.15 -1.50
CA LEU A 113 -11.82 -17.08 -0.70
C LEU A 113 -12.90 -16.42 0.18
N PRO A 114 -13.40 -17.11 1.21
CA PRO A 114 -14.57 -16.66 1.98
C PRO A 114 -14.30 -15.41 2.84
N ASP A 115 -13.07 -15.25 3.33
CA ASP A 115 -12.67 -14.16 4.23
C ASP A 115 -12.22 -12.89 3.49
N GLU A 116 -12.20 -12.93 2.15
CA GLU A 116 -11.71 -11.83 1.34
C GLU A 116 -12.83 -10.92 0.86
N ASP A 117 -12.54 -9.63 0.80
CA ASP A 117 -13.44 -8.63 0.25
C ASP A 117 -13.43 -8.70 -1.30
N PRO A 118 -14.61 -8.87 -1.95
CA PRO A 118 -14.72 -8.86 -3.40
C PRO A 118 -14.11 -7.62 -4.07
N VAL A 119 -14.17 -6.45 -3.43
CA VAL A 119 -13.60 -5.20 -3.97
C VAL A 119 -12.08 -5.31 -4.10
N ILE A 120 -11.41 -5.95 -3.14
CA ILE A 120 -9.96 -6.14 -3.14
C ILE A 120 -9.56 -7.18 -4.20
N VAL A 121 -10.34 -8.25 -4.34
CA VAL A 121 -10.10 -9.24 -5.41
C VAL A 121 -10.32 -8.63 -6.78
N GLU A 122 -11.35 -7.80 -6.98
CA GLU A 122 -11.57 -7.07 -8.22
C GLU A 122 -10.40 -6.13 -8.54
N ALA A 123 -9.91 -5.37 -7.55
CA ALA A 123 -8.74 -4.50 -7.72
C ALA A 123 -7.48 -5.31 -8.09
N PHE A 124 -7.26 -6.46 -7.47
CA PHE A 124 -6.19 -7.39 -7.82
C PHE A 124 -6.33 -7.88 -9.27
N LEU A 125 -7.52 -8.32 -9.69
CA LEU A 125 -7.75 -8.79 -11.05
C LEU A 125 -7.57 -7.68 -12.08
N ASN A 126 -8.05 -6.47 -11.80
CA ASN A 126 -7.82 -5.32 -12.66
C ASN A 126 -6.31 -5.06 -12.84
N TRP A 127 -5.54 -5.08 -11.75
CA TRP A 127 -4.08 -4.99 -11.83
C TRP A 127 -3.46 -6.17 -12.59
N LEU A 128 -3.97 -7.39 -12.42
CA LEU A 128 -3.47 -8.58 -13.07
C LEU A 128 -3.51 -8.44 -14.61
N TYR A 129 -4.59 -7.86 -15.14
CA TYR A 129 -4.78 -7.65 -16.57
C TYR A 129 -4.17 -6.36 -17.10
N THR A 130 -4.20 -5.26 -16.33
CA THR A 130 -3.79 -3.92 -16.82
C THR A 130 -2.40 -3.49 -16.37
N ARG A 131 -1.84 -4.19 -15.37
CA ARG A 131 -0.60 -3.82 -14.65
C ARG A 131 -0.69 -2.47 -13.95
N ARG A 132 -1.90 -1.99 -13.64
CA ARG A 132 -2.15 -0.71 -12.98
C ARG A 132 -3.05 -0.92 -11.77
N VAL A 133 -2.69 -0.30 -10.66
CA VAL A 133 -3.57 -0.19 -9.49
C VAL A 133 -4.53 0.95 -9.76
N SER A 134 -5.83 0.71 -9.60
CA SER A 134 -6.83 1.77 -9.67
C SER A 134 -6.63 2.69 -8.48
N THR A 135 -6.49 3.99 -8.74
CA THR A 135 -6.46 5.01 -7.70
C THR A 135 -7.49 6.09 -7.96
N LEU A 136 -7.88 6.82 -6.92
CA LEU A 136 -8.70 8.02 -7.05
C LEU A 136 -8.07 9.03 -8.01
N SER A 137 -8.93 9.82 -8.67
CA SER A 137 -8.45 10.93 -9.47
C SER A 137 -7.99 12.09 -8.59
N VAL A 138 -7.06 12.90 -9.11
CA VAL A 138 -6.47 14.05 -8.40
C VAL A 138 -7.52 15.01 -7.81
N LYS A 139 -8.69 15.12 -8.45
CA LYS A 139 -9.79 15.99 -8.01
C LYS A 139 -10.48 15.50 -6.74
N GLU A 140 -10.41 14.20 -6.46
CA GLU A 140 -11.14 13.54 -5.37
C GLU A 140 -10.38 13.58 -4.05
N TYR A 141 -9.07 13.87 -4.07
CA TYR A 141 -8.23 13.93 -2.87
C TYR A 141 -8.61 15.04 -1.87
N ASN A 142 -9.39 16.04 -2.28
CA ASN A 142 -9.89 17.08 -1.37
C ASN A 142 -11.05 16.58 -0.49
N ASN A 143 -11.60 15.39 -0.76
CA ASN A 143 -12.64 14.77 0.07
C ASN A 143 -11.98 13.81 1.06
N SER A 144 -11.98 14.18 2.35
CA SER A 144 -11.35 13.40 3.42
C SER A 144 -11.91 11.98 3.56
N THR A 145 -13.21 11.79 3.31
CA THR A 145 -13.85 10.48 3.41
C THR A 145 -13.36 9.56 2.30
N LYS A 146 -13.39 10.04 1.04
CA LYS A 146 -12.86 9.30 -0.10
C LYS A 146 -11.37 8.98 0.06
N LEU A 147 -10.61 9.93 0.59
CA LEU A 147 -9.18 9.75 0.82
C LEU A 147 -8.91 8.63 1.85
N LEU A 148 -9.67 8.59 2.95
CA LEU A 148 -9.55 7.53 3.94
C LEU A 148 -9.93 6.16 3.38
N GLU A 149 -11.01 6.08 2.59
CA GLU A 149 -11.42 4.87 1.89
C GLU A 149 -10.30 4.39 0.96
N GLU A 150 -9.69 5.29 0.18
CA GLU A 150 -8.58 4.97 -0.73
C GLU A 150 -7.38 4.37 0.02
N TYR A 151 -6.95 4.99 1.13
CA TYR A 151 -5.88 4.44 1.96
C TYR A 151 -6.23 3.05 2.47
N THR A 152 -7.46 2.86 2.94
CA THR A 152 -7.94 1.57 3.45
C THR A 152 -7.88 0.49 2.37
N HIS A 153 -8.37 0.78 1.15
CA HIS A 153 -8.30 -0.14 0.02
C HIS A 153 -6.86 -0.46 -0.39
N LEU A 154 -5.97 0.55 -0.46
CA LEU A 154 -4.57 0.34 -0.82
C LEU A 154 -3.82 -0.49 0.22
N PHE A 155 -4.06 -0.26 1.52
CA PHE A 155 -3.48 -1.10 2.58
C PHE A 155 -4.01 -2.53 2.53
N ALA A 156 -5.33 -2.72 2.37
CA ALA A 156 -5.94 -4.04 2.21
C ALA A 156 -5.37 -4.78 1.00
N LEU A 157 -5.18 -4.09 -0.13
CA LEU A 157 -4.56 -4.66 -1.33
C LEU A 157 -3.08 -5.04 -1.10
N CYS A 158 -2.33 -4.23 -0.34
CA CYS A 158 -0.95 -4.57 0.04
C CYS A 158 -0.90 -5.84 0.91
N ILE A 159 -1.82 -5.96 1.89
CA ILE A 159 -1.94 -7.13 2.76
C ILE A 159 -2.32 -8.36 1.93
N PHE A 160 -3.31 -8.23 1.05
CA PHE A 160 -3.72 -9.28 0.12
C PHE A 160 -2.52 -9.76 -0.71
N ALA A 161 -1.76 -8.83 -1.30
CA ALA A 161 -0.58 -9.15 -2.09
C ALA A 161 0.48 -9.92 -1.29
N ASP A 162 0.74 -9.50 -0.06
CA ASP A 162 1.70 -10.13 0.86
C ASP A 162 1.29 -11.58 1.15
N VAL A 163 0.04 -11.79 1.57
CA VAL A 163 -0.47 -13.11 1.96
C VAL A 163 -0.52 -14.07 0.77
N ARG A 164 -0.82 -13.58 -0.44
CA ARG A 164 -0.88 -14.41 -1.67
C ARG A 164 0.46 -14.52 -2.40
N GLY A 165 1.52 -13.90 -1.86
CA GLY A 165 2.86 -13.90 -2.45
C GLY A 165 2.92 -13.27 -3.85
N VAL A 166 2.22 -12.15 -4.04
CA VAL A 166 2.18 -11.38 -5.29
C VAL A 166 3.08 -10.15 -5.16
N ALA A 167 4.40 -10.38 -5.17
CA ALA A 167 5.39 -9.32 -4.91
C ALA A 167 5.26 -8.10 -5.83
N ALA A 168 4.93 -8.31 -7.12
CA ALA A 168 4.77 -7.20 -8.04
C ALA A 168 3.52 -6.35 -7.76
N LEU A 169 2.45 -6.95 -7.22
CA LEU A 169 1.25 -6.21 -6.80
C LEU A 169 1.56 -5.42 -5.53
N GLN A 170 2.25 -6.04 -4.58
CA GLN A 170 2.66 -5.37 -3.34
C GLN A 170 3.49 -4.12 -3.64
N ASN A 171 4.45 -4.21 -4.55
CA ASN A 171 5.24 -3.06 -5.00
C ASN A 171 4.36 -1.98 -5.64
N ALA A 172 3.48 -2.36 -6.58
CA ALA A 172 2.61 -1.41 -7.26
C ALA A 172 1.63 -0.70 -6.32
N ALA A 173 1.08 -1.42 -5.34
CA ALA A 173 0.18 -0.86 -4.33
C ALA A 173 0.94 0.03 -3.34
N THR A 174 2.17 -0.33 -2.98
CA THR A 174 3.05 0.51 -2.15
C THR A 174 3.44 1.80 -2.88
N ASP A 175 3.76 1.72 -4.17
CA ASP A 175 4.03 2.89 -5.01
C ASP A 175 2.82 3.83 -5.06
N ALA A 176 1.61 3.28 -5.27
CA ALA A 176 0.37 4.06 -5.26
C ALA A 176 0.12 4.73 -3.90
N LEU A 177 0.39 4.03 -2.80
CA LEU A 177 0.22 4.56 -1.46
C LEU A 177 1.24 5.66 -1.14
N PHE A 178 2.49 5.51 -1.59
CA PHE A 178 3.50 6.55 -1.50
C PHE A 178 3.12 7.79 -2.32
N GLU A 179 2.64 7.63 -3.54
CA GLU A 179 2.17 8.73 -4.38
C GLU A 179 0.99 9.48 -3.73
N LEU A 180 0.05 8.74 -3.14
CA LEU A 180 -1.07 9.31 -2.40
C LEU A 180 -0.62 10.15 -1.20
N ALA A 181 0.32 9.62 -0.42
CA ALA A 181 0.90 10.32 0.72
C ALA A 181 1.67 11.58 0.29
N ALA A 182 2.49 11.47 -0.75
CA ALA A 182 3.27 12.59 -1.28
C ALA A 182 2.39 13.71 -1.86
N TYR A 183 1.23 13.36 -2.43
CA TYR A 183 0.28 14.34 -2.94
C TYR A 183 -0.50 15.04 -1.83
N THR A 184 -1.02 14.27 -0.88
CA THR A 184 -1.95 14.79 0.13
C THR A 184 -1.26 15.41 1.34
N TRP A 185 -0.02 15.00 1.62
CA TRP A 185 0.68 15.30 2.88
C TRP A 185 -0.15 14.94 4.12
N GLN A 186 -1.07 13.97 3.98
CA GLN A 186 -1.94 13.49 5.04
C GLN A 186 -1.56 12.07 5.40
N PHE A 187 -1.32 11.85 6.69
CA PHE A 187 -1.03 10.53 7.20
C PHE A 187 -2.32 9.79 7.59
N PRO A 188 -2.52 8.53 7.15
CA PRO A 188 -3.74 7.78 7.41
C PRO A 188 -3.76 7.15 8.81
N PHE A 189 -3.81 7.98 9.86
CA PHE A 189 -3.76 7.52 11.26
C PHE A 189 -4.77 6.41 11.58
N ALA A 190 -5.98 6.48 11.04
CA ALA A 190 -7.03 5.50 11.28
C ALA A 190 -6.71 4.11 10.69
N ALA A 191 -5.96 4.03 9.59
CA ALA A 191 -5.64 2.77 8.93
C ALA A 191 -4.46 2.05 9.58
N VAL A 192 -3.64 2.73 10.40
CA VAL A 192 -2.45 2.13 11.02
C VAL A 192 -2.80 0.97 11.96
N GLY A 193 -3.86 1.11 12.76
CA GLY A 193 -4.30 0.05 13.67
C GLY A 193 -4.60 -1.24 12.91
N PHE A 194 -5.42 -1.13 11.86
CA PHE A 194 -5.75 -2.23 10.96
C PHE A 194 -4.50 -2.89 10.36
N VAL A 195 -3.54 -2.10 9.85
CA VAL A 195 -2.28 -2.63 9.28
C VAL A 195 -1.49 -3.45 10.30
N TYR A 196 -1.42 -3.00 11.56
CA TYR A 196 -0.70 -3.70 12.62
C TYR A 196 -1.45 -4.93 13.16
N GLU A 197 -2.75 -5.01 13.00
CA GLU A 197 -3.55 -6.19 13.37
C GLU A 197 -3.49 -7.27 12.27
N SER A 198 -3.48 -6.87 10.99
CA SER A 198 -3.56 -7.79 9.86
C SER A 198 -2.22 -8.31 9.32
N THR A 199 -1.09 -7.72 9.69
CA THR A 199 0.25 -8.11 9.17
C THR A 199 1.14 -8.75 10.21
N ALA A 200 2.23 -9.43 9.81
CA ALA A 200 3.24 -9.91 10.76
C ALA A 200 4.16 -8.76 11.25
N PRO A 201 4.78 -8.85 12.46
CA PRO A 201 5.69 -7.82 12.98
C PRO A 201 6.87 -7.46 12.07
N ARG A 202 7.30 -8.39 11.20
CA ARG A 202 8.39 -8.19 10.24
C ARG A 202 7.93 -7.83 8.83
N SER A 203 6.64 -7.55 8.64
CA SER A 203 6.10 -7.16 7.33
C SER A 203 6.71 -5.83 6.86
N VAL A 204 7.01 -5.75 5.57
CA VAL A 204 7.57 -4.55 4.92
C VAL A 204 6.61 -3.35 4.99
N ILE A 205 5.30 -3.62 5.05
CA ILE A 205 4.27 -2.57 5.12
C ILE A 205 4.37 -1.80 6.45
N ARG A 206 4.65 -2.49 7.57
CA ARG A 206 4.82 -1.81 8.87
C ARG A 206 6.03 -0.88 8.88
N ARG A 207 7.14 -1.31 8.26
CA ARG A 207 8.33 -0.47 8.10
C ARG A 207 8.02 0.76 7.26
N PHE A 208 7.32 0.57 6.14
CA PHE A 208 6.89 1.66 5.27
C PHE A 208 6.00 2.67 6.02
N VAL A 209 5.03 2.21 6.83
CA VAL A 209 4.16 3.10 7.62
C VAL A 209 4.97 3.94 8.61
N VAL A 210 5.98 3.36 9.26
CA VAL A 210 6.89 4.10 10.16
C VAL A 210 7.71 5.13 9.39
N ASP A 211 8.27 4.75 8.24
CA ASP A 211 9.07 5.64 7.38
C ASP A 211 8.25 6.81 6.79
N LEU A 212 6.92 6.70 6.77
CA LEU A 212 6.03 7.76 6.28
C LEU A 212 5.71 8.82 7.34
N VAL A 213 5.95 8.51 8.62
CA VAL A 213 5.72 9.42 9.77
C VAL A 213 6.98 10.20 10.15
N LEU A 214 8.17 9.61 9.95
CA LEU A 214 9.46 10.12 10.39
C LEU A 214 10.18 10.94 9.29
#